data_AF-A0A6A6QXR5-F1
#
_entry.id   AF-A0A6A6QXR5-F1
#
_cell.length_a   1.000
_cell.length_b   1.000
_cell.length_c   1.000
_cell.angle_alpha   90.00
_cell.angle_beta   90.00
_cell.angle_gamma   90.00
#
_symmetry.space_group_name_H-M   'P 1'
#
loop_
_entity.id
_entity.type
_entity.pdbx_description
1 polymer ?
#
loop_
_entity_poly.entity_id
_entity_poly.type
_entity_poly.pdbx_seq_one_letter_code
_entity_poly.pdbx_strand_id
1 'polypeptide(L)'
;MRMPLTGPIYSKYDSLSERELHHELRRNPNATLIILLIVTAVVASTLGFYAGRNSIKATDEGLLLPPGKVHQVWHHNETFSQKPTPQSEAAWNSLAPIGRGFVYHPVVSPIVSGITVFHQLHCVHGLRLAYYIITHQLESLNGSHTNDTFLNTIAARTNIGHIRHCFDYLRQSIMCAADTNFETVDQEHHTVNGWGSERQCRDYGEVVRWAELWRNDSSSGIL
;
A
#
# COMPACT_ATOMS: atom_id res chain seq x y z
N MET A 1 39.08 -34.29 56.13
CA MET A 1 38.06 -34.90 55.24
C MET A 1 38.02 -34.05 53.97
N ARG A 2 38.70 -34.47 52.89
CA ARG A 2 38.71 -33.76 51.59
C ARG A 2 37.96 -34.63 50.59
N MET A 3 36.89 -34.08 50.00
CA MET A 3 36.15 -34.67 48.89
C MET A 3 37.06 -34.77 47.64
N PRO A 4 36.91 -35.81 46.80
CA PRO A 4 37.58 -35.84 45.51
C PRO A 4 36.84 -34.93 44.51
N LEU A 5 37.61 -34.06 43.87
CA LEU A 5 37.18 -33.23 42.75
C LEU A 5 36.86 -34.12 41.54
N THR A 6 35.69 -33.90 40.95
CA THR A 6 35.29 -34.44 39.65
C THR A 6 36.27 -33.95 38.58
N GLY A 7 36.94 -34.88 37.89
CA GLY A 7 37.80 -34.58 36.74
C GLY A 7 37.01 -34.09 35.52
N PRO A 8 37.68 -33.50 34.51
CA PRO A 8 37.03 -32.95 33.33
C PRO A 8 36.40 -34.06 32.47
N ILE A 9 35.14 -33.88 32.09
CA ILE A 9 34.44 -34.74 31.13
C ILE A 9 34.97 -34.37 29.74
N TYR A 10 36.06 -35.01 29.31
CA TYR A 10 36.55 -34.88 27.94
C TYR A 10 35.68 -35.72 26.99
N SER A 11 35.17 -35.10 25.93
CA SER A 11 34.48 -35.81 24.85
C SER A 11 35.48 -36.74 24.15
N LYS A 12 35.09 -37.99 23.88
CA LYS A 12 35.92 -38.97 23.14
C LYS A 12 36.43 -38.44 21.79
N TYR A 13 35.80 -37.39 21.26
CA TYR A 13 36.12 -36.78 19.98
C TYR A 13 37.22 -35.70 20.05
N ASP A 14 37.52 -35.15 21.23
CA ASP A 14 38.47 -34.02 21.38
C ASP A 14 39.94 -34.43 21.27
N SER A 15 40.25 -35.73 21.35
CA SER A 15 41.61 -36.28 21.30
C SER A 15 41.94 -37.03 20.01
N LEU A 16 41.05 -37.03 19.01
CA LEU A 16 41.23 -37.76 17.75
C LEU A 16 41.96 -36.91 16.71
N SER A 17 42.90 -37.51 15.99
CA SER A 17 43.48 -36.87 14.80
C SER A 17 42.42 -36.73 13.69
N GLU A 18 42.61 -35.78 12.78
CA GLU A 18 41.66 -35.50 11.69
C GLU A 18 41.30 -36.76 10.87
N ARG A 19 42.27 -37.65 10.67
CA ARG A 19 42.07 -38.94 9.98
C ARG A 19 41.24 -39.94 10.79
N GLU A 20 41.42 -39.98 12.11
CA GLU A 20 40.66 -40.87 12.99
C GLU A 20 39.24 -40.38 13.20
N LEU A 21 39.04 -39.07 13.29
CA LEU A 21 37.72 -38.44 13.31
C LEU A 21 36.95 -38.76 12.03
N HIS A 22 37.59 -38.62 10.86
CA HIS A 22 37.01 -39.02 9.58
C HIS A 22 36.67 -40.51 9.52
N HIS A 23 37.52 -41.39 10.07
CA HIS A 23 37.28 -42.82 10.09
C HIS A 23 36.11 -43.22 11.00
N GLU A 24 35.99 -42.61 12.19
CA GLU A 24 34.87 -42.82 13.13
C GLU A 24 33.54 -42.27 12.58
N LEU A 25 33.55 -41.10 11.96
CA LEU A 25 32.38 -40.55 11.26
C LEU A 25 31.91 -41.45 10.11
N ARG A 26 32.84 -42.09 9.41
CA ARG A 26 32.53 -43.02 8.30
C ARG A 26 31.98 -44.37 8.78
N ARG A 27 32.32 -44.78 10.01
CA ARG A 27 31.91 -46.05 10.61
C ARG A 27 30.60 -45.94 11.40
N ASN A 28 30.16 -44.73 11.73
CA ASN A 28 28.92 -44.47 12.44
C ASN A 28 27.72 -44.48 11.46
N PRO A 29 26.85 -45.51 11.48
CA PRO A 29 25.70 -45.60 10.58
C PRO A 29 24.72 -44.42 10.74
N ASN A 30 24.71 -43.78 11.92
CA ASN A 30 23.86 -42.63 12.19
C ASN A 30 24.42 -41.34 11.57
N ALA A 31 25.74 -41.21 11.38
CA ALA A 31 26.34 -40.01 10.80
C ALA A 31 25.97 -39.84 9.32
N THR A 32 25.97 -40.94 8.56
CA THR A 32 25.51 -40.92 7.16
C THR A 32 24.04 -40.54 7.06
N LEU A 33 23.18 -41.09 7.94
CA LEU A 33 21.76 -40.76 7.98
C LEU A 33 21.52 -39.27 8.33
N ILE A 34 22.24 -38.73 9.31
CA ILE A 34 22.15 -37.31 9.71
C ILE A 34 22.57 -36.39 8.55
N ILE A 35 23.67 -36.70 7.86
CA ILE A 35 24.12 -35.91 6.70
C ILE A 35 23.07 -35.94 5.60
N LEU A 36 22.47 -37.12 5.33
CA LEU A 36 21.42 -37.26 4.32
C LEU A 36 20.19 -36.41 4.68
N LEU A 37 19.76 -36.44 5.95
CA LEU A 37 18.65 -35.62 6.45
C LEU A 37 18.93 -34.12 6.29
N ILE A 38 20.12 -33.65 6.65
CA ILE A 38 20.50 -32.24 6.48
C ILE A 38 20.47 -31.83 5.01
N VAL A 39 21.08 -32.64 4.13
CA VAL A 39 21.11 -32.37 2.68
C VAL A 39 19.69 -32.33 2.12
N THR A 40 18.84 -33.29 2.48
CA THR A 40 17.43 -33.30 2.04
C THR A 40 16.66 -32.09 2.55
N ALA A 41 16.88 -31.65 3.80
CA ALA A 41 16.24 -30.47 4.36
C ALA A 41 16.69 -29.19 3.65
N VAL A 42 17.97 -29.05 3.33
CA VAL A 42 18.51 -27.90 2.57
C VAL A 42 17.93 -27.88 1.15
N VAL A 43 17.93 -29.02 0.46
CA VAL A 43 17.37 -29.14 -0.90
C VAL A 43 15.87 -28.86 -0.90
N ALA A 44 15.12 -29.40 0.07
CA ALA A 44 13.69 -29.14 0.20
C ALA A 44 13.42 -27.66 0.51
N SER A 45 14.24 -27.01 1.34
CA SER A 45 14.10 -25.60 1.70
C SER A 45 14.42 -24.68 0.52
N THR A 46 15.47 -24.97 -0.25
CA THR A 46 15.80 -24.19 -1.45
C THR A 46 14.75 -24.38 -2.54
N LEU A 47 14.36 -25.62 -2.83
CA LEU A 47 13.27 -25.90 -3.77
C LEU A 47 11.97 -25.24 -3.32
N GLY A 48 11.63 -25.30 -2.03
CA GLY A 48 10.46 -24.63 -1.46
C GLY A 48 10.52 -23.11 -1.59
N PHE A 49 11.69 -22.50 -1.38
CA PHE A 49 11.91 -21.06 -1.56
C PHE A 49 11.75 -20.65 -3.02
N TYR A 50 12.37 -21.37 -3.96
CA TYR A 50 12.25 -21.08 -5.40
C TYR A 50 10.85 -21.36 -5.95
N ALA A 51 10.23 -22.47 -5.53
CA ALA A 51 8.85 -22.79 -5.88
C ALA A 51 7.90 -21.71 -5.32
N GLY A 52 8.00 -21.36 -4.04
CA GLY A 52 7.17 -20.33 -3.41
C GLY A 52 7.33 -18.95 -4.06
N ARG A 53 8.57 -18.56 -4.40
CA ARG A 53 8.85 -17.33 -5.15
C ARG A 53 8.19 -17.32 -6.54
N ASN A 54 8.15 -18.47 -7.21
CA ASN A 54 7.54 -18.62 -8.54
C ASN A 54 6.04 -18.93 -8.50
N SER A 55 5.50 -19.37 -7.36
CA SER A 55 4.08 -19.70 -7.15
C SER A 55 3.22 -18.47 -6.88
N ILE A 56 3.81 -17.31 -6.59
CA ILE A 56 3.11 -16.01 -6.71
C ILE A 56 3.02 -15.67 -8.20
N LYS A 57 2.23 -16.47 -8.93
CA LYS A 57 1.71 -16.04 -10.23
C LYS A 57 0.58 -15.06 -9.92
N ALA A 58 0.92 -13.77 -9.85
CA ALA A 58 -0.06 -12.76 -10.22
C ALA A 58 -0.60 -13.18 -11.59
N THR A 59 -1.91 -13.21 -11.76
CA THR A 59 -2.53 -13.46 -13.06
C THR A 59 -1.87 -12.53 -14.09
N ASP A 60 -1.26 -13.14 -15.10
CA ASP A 60 -0.06 -12.73 -15.84
C ASP A 60 -0.29 -11.60 -16.88
N GLU A 61 -1.11 -10.61 -16.53
CA GLU A 61 -1.30 -9.39 -17.34
C GLU A 61 -0.55 -8.19 -16.75
N GLY A 62 0.22 -8.39 -15.67
CA GLY A 62 1.05 -7.37 -15.03
C GLY A 62 0.27 -6.20 -14.40
N LEU A 63 -1.06 -6.27 -14.38
CA LEU A 63 -1.92 -5.13 -14.07
C LEU A 63 -2.59 -5.13 -12.70
N LEU A 64 -2.70 -6.30 -12.08
CA LEU A 64 -3.27 -6.43 -10.76
C LEU A 64 -2.13 -6.41 -9.73
N LEU A 65 -2.28 -5.59 -8.69
CA LEU A 65 -1.55 -5.79 -7.42
C LEU A 65 -1.67 -7.28 -7.00
N PRO A 66 -0.91 -7.80 -6.03
CA PRO A 66 -1.46 -8.90 -5.24
C PRO A 66 -2.84 -8.39 -4.78
N PRO A 67 -3.95 -8.96 -5.27
CA PRO A 67 -5.25 -8.37 -5.00
C PRO A 67 -5.41 -8.36 -3.49
N GLY A 68 -5.85 -7.22 -2.95
CA GLY A 68 -6.39 -7.22 -1.60
C GLY A 68 -7.44 -8.33 -1.49
N LYS A 69 -7.59 -8.93 -0.31
CA LYS A 69 -8.52 -10.07 -0.14
C LYS A 69 -10.00 -9.66 -0.13
N VAL A 70 -10.29 -8.36 -0.20
CA VAL A 70 -11.63 -7.79 -0.11
C VAL A 70 -12.15 -7.54 -1.52
N HIS A 71 -13.29 -8.14 -1.84
CA HIS A 71 -14.02 -7.88 -3.08
C HIS A 71 -15.22 -6.98 -2.79
N GLN A 72 -15.40 -5.94 -3.59
CA GLN A 72 -16.52 -5.01 -3.47
C GLN A 72 -17.00 -4.58 -4.86
N VAL A 73 -18.31 -4.39 -4.99
CA VAL A 73 -18.92 -3.75 -6.17
C VAL A 73 -19.26 -2.32 -5.76
N TRP A 74 -18.84 -1.34 -6.57
CA TRP A 74 -19.09 0.06 -6.28
C TRP A 74 -20.45 0.46 -6.80
N HIS A 75 -21.21 1.11 -5.92
CA HIS A 75 -22.46 1.76 -6.25
C HIS A 75 -22.34 3.23 -5.90
N HIS A 76 -22.98 4.09 -6.68
CA HIS A 76 -23.01 5.52 -6.37
C HIS A 76 -23.75 5.74 -5.05
N ASN A 77 -23.11 6.46 -4.14
CA ASN A 77 -23.69 6.87 -2.87
C ASN A 77 -23.84 8.39 -2.83
N GLU A 78 -25.09 8.83 -2.91
CA GLU A 78 -25.43 10.26 -2.92
C GLU A 78 -24.95 10.99 -1.67
N THR A 79 -24.93 10.33 -0.52
CA THR A 79 -24.47 10.91 0.75
C THR A 79 -23.06 11.49 0.65
N PHE A 80 -22.20 10.89 -0.16
CA PHE A 80 -20.81 11.34 -0.34
C PHE A 80 -20.61 12.32 -1.50
N SER A 81 -21.61 12.50 -2.36
CA SER A 81 -21.52 13.35 -3.57
C SER A 81 -22.44 14.58 -3.53
N GLN A 82 -23.47 14.56 -2.68
CA GLN A 82 -24.44 15.64 -2.53
C GLN A 82 -23.87 16.89 -1.84
N LYS A 83 -24.64 17.98 -1.85
CA LYS A 83 -24.35 19.21 -1.11
C LYS A 83 -24.17 18.91 0.38
N PRO A 84 -23.28 19.60 1.12
CA PRO A 84 -23.10 19.39 2.54
C PRO A 84 -24.40 19.48 3.34
N THR A 85 -24.62 18.46 4.16
CA THR A 85 -25.72 18.27 5.10
C THR A 85 -25.13 17.67 6.38
N PRO A 86 -25.79 17.78 7.55
CA PRO A 86 -25.31 17.13 8.76
C PRO A 86 -25.08 15.62 8.57
N GLN A 87 -25.95 14.94 7.80
CA GLN A 87 -25.76 13.52 7.50
C GLN A 87 -24.54 13.27 6.61
N SER A 88 -24.33 14.04 5.54
CA SER A 88 -23.17 13.86 4.67
C SER A 88 -21.86 14.14 5.40
N GLU A 89 -21.81 15.18 6.23
CA GLU A 89 -20.60 15.51 6.99
C GLU A 89 -20.30 14.45 8.05
N ALA A 90 -21.32 13.92 8.72
CA ALA A 90 -21.15 12.77 9.61
C ALA A 90 -20.61 11.54 8.84
N ALA A 91 -21.13 11.27 7.65
CA ALA A 91 -20.66 10.17 6.81
C ALA A 91 -19.19 10.34 6.40
N TRP A 92 -18.79 11.52 5.91
CA TRP A 92 -17.39 11.83 5.57
C TRP A 92 -16.46 11.73 6.78
N ASN A 93 -16.87 12.27 7.93
CA ASN A 93 -16.10 12.18 9.18
C ASN A 93 -15.91 10.74 9.65
N SER A 94 -16.87 9.85 9.38
CA SER A 94 -16.79 8.44 9.77
C SER A 94 -15.76 7.62 8.99
N LEU A 95 -15.24 8.13 7.87
CA LEU A 95 -14.25 7.42 7.05
C LEU A 95 -12.84 7.43 7.66
N ALA A 96 -12.55 8.41 8.53
CA ALA A 96 -11.28 8.48 9.23
C ALA A 96 -11.38 7.75 10.57
N PRO A 97 -10.37 6.96 10.97
CA PRO A 97 -10.36 6.30 12.27
C PRO A 97 -10.17 7.33 13.39
N ILE A 98 -10.34 6.87 14.64
CA ILE A 98 -9.88 7.62 15.81
C ILE A 98 -8.39 7.98 15.62
N GLY A 99 -8.04 9.23 15.90
CA GLY A 99 -6.69 9.75 15.61
C GLY A 99 -6.48 10.18 14.16
N ARG A 100 -7.52 10.13 13.31
CA ARG A 100 -7.54 10.63 11.92
C ARG A 100 -6.49 9.99 10.98
N GLY A 101 -5.96 8.82 11.35
CA GLY A 101 -4.97 8.12 10.55
C GLY A 101 -3.51 8.50 10.82
N PHE A 102 -3.25 9.28 11.87
CA PHE A 102 -1.90 9.52 12.37
C PHE A 102 -1.47 8.38 13.28
N VAL A 103 -0.27 7.86 13.04
CA VAL A 103 0.28 6.70 13.75
C VAL A 103 1.72 6.95 14.18
N TYR A 104 2.13 6.21 15.21
CA TYR A 104 3.52 6.02 15.60
C TYR A 104 3.74 4.51 15.72
N HIS A 105 4.81 4.01 15.12
CA HIS A 105 5.19 2.60 15.24
C HIS A 105 6.71 2.46 15.35
N PRO A 106 7.25 1.86 16.43
CA PRO A 106 8.69 1.91 16.75
C PRO A 106 9.61 1.34 15.66
N VAL A 107 9.13 0.42 14.81
CA VAL A 107 9.88 -0.17 13.70
C VAL A 107 9.61 0.51 12.35
N VAL A 108 8.36 0.48 11.88
CA VAL A 108 8.02 0.93 10.51
C VAL A 108 7.71 2.43 10.37
N SER A 109 7.50 3.14 11.48
CA SER A 109 7.21 4.58 11.50
C SER A 109 7.67 5.17 12.84
N PRO A 110 9.00 5.32 13.05
CA PRO A 110 9.60 5.71 14.33
C PRO A 110 9.40 7.20 14.69
N ILE A 111 8.63 7.91 13.87
CA ILE A 111 8.15 9.28 14.07
C ILE A 111 6.65 9.29 13.80
N VAL A 112 5.92 10.28 14.33
CA VAL A 112 4.50 10.40 14.01
C VAL A 112 4.35 10.66 12.50
N SER A 113 3.55 9.82 11.84
CA SER A 113 3.28 9.90 10.41
C SER A 113 1.78 9.71 10.14
N GLY A 114 1.27 10.36 9.10
CA GLY A 114 -0.05 10.05 8.56
C GLY A 114 0.01 8.84 7.63
N ILE A 115 -1.02 8.00 7.63
CA ILE A 115 -1.20 7.01 6.56
C ILE A 115 -1.88 7.71 5.37
N THR A 116 -1.27 7.61 4.19
CA THR A 116 -1.63 8.35 2.98
C THR A 116 -3.12 8.31 2.66
N VAL A 117 -3.78 7.14 2.74
CA VAL A 117 -5.20 6.97 2.41
C VAL A 117 -6.11 7.97 3.14
N PHE A 118 -5.81 8.30 4.40
CA PHE A 118 -6.63 9.24 5.16
C PHE A 118 -6.38 10.69 4.77
N HIS A 119 -5.15 11.03 4.38
CA HIS A 119 -4.85 12.34 3.81
C HIS A 119 -5.51 12.50 2.43
N GLN A 120 -5.49 11.48 1.58
CA GLN A 120 -6.21 11.46 0.30
C GLN A 120 -7.72 11.69 0.48
N LEU A 121 -8.34 10.99 1.44
CA LEU A 121 -9.76 11.18 1.79
C LEU A 121 -10.04 12.59 2.31
N HIS A 122 -9.17 13.14 3.17
CA HIS A 122 -9.26 14.52 3.65
C HIS A 122 -9.23 15.53 2.51
N CYS A 123 -8.30 15.38 1.57
CA CYS A 123 -8.16 16.25 0.41
C CYS A 123 -9.39 16.20 -0.50
N VAL A 124 -9.90 15.02 -0.84
CA VAL A 124 -11.11 14.89 -1.67
C VAL A 124 -12.33 15.51 -0.98
N HIS A 125 -12.49 15.33 0.33
CA HIS A 125 -13.55 16.01 1.08
C HIS A 125 -13.39 17.54 1.05
N GLY A 126 -12.17 18.05 1.24
CA GLY A 126 -11.86 19.47 1.13
C GLY A 126 -12.22 20.06 -0.22
N LEU A 127 -11.88 19.36 -1.32
CA LEU A 127 -12.26 19.75 -2.68
C LEU A 127 -13.79 19.76 -2.87
N ARG A 128 -14.49 18.75 -2.34
CA ARG A 128 -15.95 18.71 -2.35
C ARG A 128 -16.55 19.92 -1.65
N LEU A 129 -16.08 20.24 -0.45
CA LEU A 129 -16.56 21.40 0.31
C LEU A 129 -16.30 22.72 -0.43
N ALA A 130 -15.08 22.90 -0.94
CA ALA A 130 -14.71 24.09 -1.71
C ALA A 130 -15.61 24.27 -2.94
N TYR A 131 -15.87 23.20 -3.69
CA TYR A 131 -16.78 23.22 -4.83
C TYR A 131 -18.18 23.73 -4.45
N TYR A 132 -18.79 23.19 -3.39
CA TYR A 132 -20.13 23.60 -2.96
C TYR A 132 -20.18 25.01 -2.35
N ILE A 133 -19.11 25.45 -1.67
CA ILE A 133 -19.02 26.81 -1.14
C ILE A 133 -18.94 27.82 -2.29
N ILE A 134 -18.05 27.59 -3.26
CA ILE A 134 -17.82 28.50 -4.38
C ILE A 134 -19.07 28.57 -5.27
N THR A 135 -19.68 27.43 -5.61
CA THR A 135 -20.90 27.42 -6.43
C THR A 135 -22.04 28.19 -5.76
N HIS A 136 -22.23 28.01 -4.45
CA HIS A 136 -23.23 28.76 -3.70
C HIS A 136 -22.96 30.27 -3.67
N GLN A 137 -21.69 30.67 -3.50
CA GLN A 137 -21.30 32.08 -3.56
C GLN A 137 -21.57 32.68 -4.95
N LEU A 138 -21.22 31.98 -6.03
CA LEU A 138 -21.48 32.45 -7.39
C LEU A 138 -22.96 32.60 -7.71
N GLU A 139 -23.80 31.65 -7.27
CA GLU A 139 -25.26 31.75 -7.36
C GLU A 139 -25.80 32.99 -6.63
N SER A 140 -25.25 33.29 -5.45
CA SER A 140 -25.68 34.44 -4.63
C SER A 140 -25.26 35.80 -5.20
N LEU A 141 -24.19 35.85 -6.00
CA LEU A 141 -23.63 37.08 -6.57
C LEU A 141 -24.22 37.44 -7.94
N ASN A 142 -25.26 36.72 -8.41
CA ASN A 142 -25.94 36.97 -9.68
C ASN A 142 -24.97 36.99 -10.90
N GLY A 143 -23.97 36.10 -10.88
CA GLY A 143 -23.10 35.80 -12.03
C GLY A 143 -22.45 37.02 -12.70
N SER A 144 -21.46 37.65 -12.06
CA SER A 144 -20.56 38.57 -12.78
C SER A 144 -19.66 37.76 -13.72
N HIS A 145 -20.14 37.49 -14.92
CA HIS A 145 -19.40 36.73 -15.94
C HIS A 145 -18.35 37.63 -16.60
N THR A 146 -17.08 37.39 -16.31
CA THR A 146 -15.99 37.80 -17.21
C THR A 146 -16.05 36.91 -18.45
N ASN A 147 -16.11 37.51 -19.65
CA ASN A 147 -16.19 36.76 -20.90
C ASN A 147 -14.82 36.14 -21.26
N ASP A 148 -14.49 35.02 -20.63
CA ASP A 148 -13.33 34.18 -20.97
C ASP A 148 -13.79 33.08 -21.93
N THR A 149 -13.46 33.26 -23.21
CA THR A 149 -13.87 32.35 -24.28
C THR A 149 -13.23 30.96 -24.16
N PHE A 150 -12.02 30.86 -23.60
CA PHE A 150 -11.34 29.59 -23.37
C PHE A 150 -12.03 28.81 -22.25
N LEU A 151 -12.25 29.45 -21.10
CA LEU A 151 -12.95 28.82 -19.98
C LEU A 151 -14.39 28.43 -20.33
N ASN A 152 -15.11 29.25 -21.11
CA ASN A 152 -16.45 28.90 -21.59
C ASN A 152 -16.43 27.64 -22.48
N THR A 153 -15.40 27.46 -23.31
CA THR A 153 -15.24 26.28 -24.16
C THR A 153 -14.96 25.02 -23.34
N ILE A 154 -14.15 25.12 -22.28
CA ILE A 154 -13.87 24.00 -21.38
C ILE A 154 -15.07 23.69 -20.47
N ALA A 155 -15.75 24.71 -19.96
CA ALA A 155 -16.95 24.58 -19.15
C ALA A 155 -18.08 23.88 -19.91
N ALA A 156 -18.25 24.15 -21.21
CA ALA A 156 -19.21 23.45 -22.06
C ALA A 156 -18.97 21.92 -22.12
N ARG A 157 -17.73 21.46 -21.90
CA ARG A 157 -17.38 20.03 -21.84
C ARG A 157 -17.52 19.43 -20.45
N THR A 158 -17.75 20.26 -19.43
CA THR A 158 -17.75 19.86 -18.03
C THR A 158 -19.18 19.82 -17.50
N ASN A 159 -19.72 18.61 -17.29
CA ASN A 159 -21.06 18.43 -16.72
C ASN A 159 -21.02 18.52 -15.18
N ILE A 160 -21.85 19.40 -14.59
CA ILE A 160 -21.98 19.58 -13.13
C ILE A 160 -22.35 18.26 -12.41
N GLY A 161 -23.25 17.47 -12.99
CA GLY A 161 -23.61 16.15 -12.45
C GLY A 161 -22.44 15.16 -12.48
N HIS A 162 -21.50 15.33 -13.43
CA HIS A 162 -20.29 14.52 -13.50
C HIS A 162 -19.37 14.82 -12.32
N ILE A 163 -19.03 16.11 -12.08
CA ILE A 163 -18.20 16.53 -10.94
C ILE A 163 -18.74 16.00 -9.61
N ARG A 164 -20.06 16.07 -9.42
CA ARG A 164 -20.69 15.64 -8.17
C ARG A 164 -20.45 14.16 -7.88
N HIS A 165 -20.71 13.26 -8.84
CA HIS A 165 -20.47 11.84 -8.60
C HIS A 165 -18.97 11.51 -8.52
N CYS A 166 -18.09 12.29 -9.16
CA CYS A 166 -16.64 12.08 -9.10
C CYS A 166 -16.14 12.08 -7.65
N PHE A 167 -16.71 12.88 -6.74
CA PHE A 167 -16.30 12.87 -5.33
C PHE A 167 -16.50 11.50 -4.68
N ASP A 168 -17.62 10.83 -4.96
CA ASP A 168 -17.88 9.48 -4.45
C ASP A 168 -17.06 8.41 -5.19
N TYR A 169 -16.86 8.56 -6.50
CA TYR A 169 -15.99 7.67 -7.29
C TYR A 169 -14.53 7.71 -6.79
N LEU A 170 -13.97 8.91 -6.57
CA LEU A 170 -12.62 9.09 -6.07
C LEU A 170 -12.48 8.57 -4.64
N ARG A 171 -13.46 8.82 -3.77
CA ARG A 171 -13.53 8.23 -2.42
C ARG A 171 -13.46 6.70 -2.48
N GLN A 172 -14.27 6.06 -3.33
CA GLN A 172 -14.29 4.60 -3.49
C GLN A 172 -12.97 4.06 -4.04
N SER A 173 -12.38 4.77 -5.02
CA SER A 173 -11.08 4.44 -5.60
C SER A 173 -9.96 4.50 -4.55
N ILE A 174 -9.92 5.57 -3.75
CA ILE A 174 -8.95 5.75 -2.65
C ILE A 174 -9.09 4.63 -1.61
N MET A 175 -10.33 4.31 -1.19
CA MET A 175 -10.57 3.24 -0.21
C MET A 175 -10.24 1.84 -0.76
N CYS A 176 -10.44 1.61 -2.06
CA CYS A 176 -10.12 0.34 -2.68
C CYS A 176 -8.62 0.13 -2.89
N ALA A 177 -7.90 1.18 -3.26
CA ALA A 177 -6.44 1.14 -3.40
C ALA A 177 -5.75 1.16 -2.02
N ALA A 178 -6.37 1.81 -1.03
CA ALA A 178 -5.92 1.91 0.35
C ALA A 178 -4.42 2.18 0.48
N ASP A 179 -3.96 3.31 -0.05
CA ASP A 179 -2.55 3.67 -0.02
C ASP A 179 -2.01 3.73 1.43
N THR A 180 -1.13 2.78 1.76
CA THR A 180 -0.54 2.59 3.09
C THR A 180 0.82 3.24 3.27
N ASN A 181 1.28 4.04 2.28
CA ASN A 181 2.51 4.82 2.43
C ASN A 181 2.41 5.77 3.63
N PHE A 182 3.52 5.97 4.32
CA PHE A 182 3.62 6.91 5.43
C PHE A 182 3.99 8.30 4.92
N GLU A 183 3.32 9.30 5.48
CA GLU A 183 3.62 10.70 5.24
C GLU A 183 4.13 11.32 6.54
N THR A 184 5.37 11.78 6.53
CA THR A 184 5.99 12.40 7.70
C THR A 184 5.41 13.77 7.95
N VAL A 185 5.23 14.14 9.22
CA VAL A 185 4.83 15.50 9.58
C VAL A 185 5.98 16.45 9.22
N ASP A 186 5.68 17.47 8.43
CA ASP A 186 6.59 18.58 8.16
C ASP A 186 6.95 19.26 9.49
N GLN A 187 8.24 19.33 9.80
CA GLN A 187 8.73 19.88 11.05
C GLN A 187 8.58 21.41 11.13
N GLU A 188 8.53 22.09 9.99
CA GLU A 188 8.42 23.56 9.93
C GLU A 188 6.97 24.01 10.10
N HIS A 189 6.04 23.36 9.38
CA HIS A 189 4.64 23.76 9.35
C HIS A 189 3.74 22.93 10.28
N HIS A 190 4.27 21.88 10.91
CA HIS A 190 3.51 20.91 11.72
C HIS A 190 2.29 20.34 10.98
N THR A 191 2.38 20.19 9.66
CA THR A 191 1.33 19.63 8.81
C THR A 191 1.82 18.42 8.05
N VAL A 192 0.90 17.57 7.62
CA VAL A 192 1.19 16.53 6.63
C VAL A 192 0.74 17.08 5.29
N ASN A 193 1.68 17.39 4.42
CA ASN A 193 1.43 17.88 3.06
C ASN A 193 1.68 16.80 2.00
N GLY A 194 2.16 15.62 2.42
CA GLY A 194 2.45 14.47 1.56
C GLY A 194 3.75 14.57 0.74
N TRP A 195 4.48 15.69 0.85
CA TRP A 195 5.72 15.94 0.13
C TRP A 195 6.96 15.51 0.93
N GLY A 196 8.06 15.20 0.24
CA GLY A 196 9.33 14.79 0.86
C GLY A 196 9.31 13.41 1.53
N SER A 197 8.16 12.74 1.59
CA SER A 197 8.03 11.36 2.08
C SER A 197 8.29 10.36 0.96
N GLU A 198 9.07 9.32 1.23
CA GLU A 198 9.27 8.22 0.30
C GLU A 198 7.96 7.46 0.09
N ARG A 199 7.73 7.01 -1.16
CA ARG A 199 6.55 6.23 -1.52
C ARG A 199 6.93 5.00 -2.32
N GLN A 200 6.34 3.88 -1.94
CA GLN A 200 6.32 2.69 -2.78
C GLN A 200 5.14 2.81 -3.76
N CYS A 201 5.45 3.13 -5.01
CA CYS A 201 4.47 3.31 -6.08
C CYS A 201 4.49 2.13 -7.06
N ARG A 202 3.40 2.00 -7.83
CA ARG A 202 3.40 1.22 -9.06
C ARG A 202 4.13 2.00 -10.17
N ASP A 203 4.80 1.28 -11.07
CA ASP A 203 5.32 1.89 -12.30
C ASP A 203 4.14 2.34 -13.19
N TYR A 204 3.85 3.64 -13.17
CA TYR A 204 2.83 4.25 -13.99
C TYR A 204 3.10 4.10 -15.49
N GLY A 205 4.37 4.13 -15.90
CA GLY A 205 4.78 3.97 -17.28
C GLY A 205 4.45 2.58 -17.84
N GLU A 206 4.58 1.53 -17.03
CA GLU A 206 4.13 0.18 -17.41
C GLU A 206 2.61 0.13 -17.61
N VAL A 207 1.83 0.82 -16.76
CA VAL A 207 0.37 0.90 -16.92
C VAL A 207 0.01 1.60 -18.23
N VAL A 208 0.66 2.73 -18.52
CA VAL A 208 0.45 3.49 -19.75
C VAL A 208 0.76 2.62 -20.97
N ARG A 209 1.94 1.98 -21.00
CA ARG A 209 2.35 1.10 -22.12
C ARG A 209 1.36 -0.04 -22.34
N TRP A 210 0.89 -0.68 -21.26
CA TRP A 210 -0.09 -1.75 -21.38
C TRP A 210 -1.43 -1.22 -21.92
N ALA A 211 -1.92 -0.10 -21.41
CA ALA A 211 -3.18 0.49 -21.86
C ALA A 211 -3.13 0.90 -23.33
N GLU A 212 -2.00 1.44 -23.78
CA GLU A 212 -1.77 1.76 -25.19
C GLU A 212 -1.74 0.51 -26.07
N LEU A 213 -1.10 -0.57 -25.62
CA LEU A 213 -1.03 -1.84 -26.35
C LEU A 213 -2.42 -2.42 -26.60
N TRP A 214 -3.33 -2.30 -25.62
CA TRP A 214 -4.68 -2.87 -25.65
C TRP A 214 -5.79 -1.84 -25.85
N ARG A 215 -5.45 -0.63 -26.32
CA ARG A 215 -6.42 0.45 -26.53
C ARG A 215 -7.53 0.05 -27.51
N ASN A 216 -8.74 0.49 -27.23
CA ASN A 216 -9.90 0.24 -28.09
C ASN A 216 -9.94 1.16 -29.33
N ASP A 217 -9.35 2.36 -29.24
CA ASP A 217 -9.26 3.33 -30.32
C ASP A 217 -7.99 4.21 -30.20
N SER A 218 -7.86 5.21 -31.06
CA SER A 218 -6.71 6.13 -31.11
C SER A 218 -7.01 7.53 -30.53
N SER A 219 -8.06 7.67 -29.72
CA SER A 219 -8.35 8.92 -29.01
C SER A 219 -7.24 9.24 -28.00
N SER A 220 -7.08 10.54 -27.70
CA SER A 220 -6.06 11.02 -26.78
C SER A 220 -6.59 12.21 -25.97
N GLY A 221 -5.97 12.46 -24.82
CA GLY A 221 -6.43 13.46 -23.86
C GLY A 221 -7.24 12.86 -22.71
N ILE A 222 -7.45 13.65 -21.66
CA ILE A 222 -8.20 13.26 -20.46
C ILE A 222 -9.70 13.61 -20.60
N LEU A 223 -10.04 14.56 -21.50
CA LEU A 223 -11.38 15.12 -21.72
C LEU A 223 -11.70 15.26 -23.20
#